data_AF-A0A3N4UCQ5-F1
#
_entry.id   AF-A0A3N4UCQ5-F1
#
_cell.length_a   1.000
_cell.length_b   1.000
_cell.length_c   1.000
_cell.angle_alpha   90.00
_cell.angle_beta   90.00
_cell.angle_gamma   90.00
#
_symmetry.space_group_name_H-M   'P 1'
#
loop_
_entity.id
_entity.type
_entity.pdbx_description
1 polymer ?
#
loop_
_entity_poly.entity_id
_entity_poly.type
_entity_poly.pdbx_seq_one_letter_code
_entity_poly.pdbx_strand_id
1 'polypeptide(L)'
;MSFFETVIAAAIGFLIARILDAFAFRGRSSVSQVDYDIKEIRESIFEIRTLANTYWAIDGSDESAKKLEASINGRLSYVGTIIRHLFDSQSASLKAVETDLNRFHEAVTGGKYGQLNRTPDLNRIASIEMTCFSFLHKVEKCKRKLPKPLFV
;
A
#
# COMPACT_ATOMS: atom_id res chain seq x y z
N MET A 1 21.58 -43.27 -18.46
CA MET A 1 21.04 -42.20 -17.59
C MET A 1 19.60 -42.55 -17.30
N SER A 2 19.28 -42.76 -16.03
CA SER A 2 17.92 -43.17 -15.64
C SER A 2 16.98 -41.98 -15.71
N PHE A 3 15.72 -42.23 -16.10
CA PHE A 3 14.67 -41.22 -16.14
C PHE A 3 14.55 -40.43 -14.82
N PHE A 4 14.83 -41.09 -13.68
CA PHE A 4 14.83 -40.48 -12.35
C PHE A 4 15.93 -39.44 -12.14
N GLU A 5 17.13 -39.63 -12.68
CA GLU A 5 18.22 -38.65 -12.57
C GLU A 5 17.89 -37.36 -13.33
N THR A 6 17.25 -37.48 -14.50
CA THR A 6 16.84 -36.34 -15.31
C THR A 6 15.71 -35.55 -14.65
N VAL A 7 14.74 -36.23 -14.03
CA VAL A 7 13.61 -35.59 -13.33
C VAL A 7 14.09 -34.87 -12.07
N ILE A 8 15.01 -35.46 -11.31
CA ILE A 8 15.59 -34.82 -10.11
C ILE A 8 16.44 -33.60 -10.49
N ALA A 9 17.26 -33.69 -11.54
CA ALA A 9 18.04 -32.56 -12.03
C ALA A 9 17.17 -31.40 -12.54
N ALA A 10 16.07 -31.70 -13.24
CA ALA A 10 15.12 -30.70 -13.71
C ALA A 10 14.36 -30.03 -12.55
N ALA A 11 13.96 -30.79 -11.53
CA ALA A 11 13.28 -30.27 -10.34
C ALA A 11 14.21 -29.36 -9.51
N ILE A 12 15.47 -29.75 -9.33
CA ILE A 12 16.48 -28.94 -8.62
C ILE A 12 16.81 -27.69 -9.43
N GLY A 13 16.97 -27.80 -10.76
CA GLY A 13 17.21 -26.67 -11.64
C GLY A 13 16.08 -25.63 -11.59
N PHE A 14 14.82 -26.09 -11.59
CA PHE A 14 13.66 -25.21 -11.43
C PHE A 14 13.62 -24.53 -10.05
N LEU A 15 13.98 -25.25 -8.98
CA LEU A 15 14.00 -24.69 -7.63
C LEU A 15 15.10 -23.65 -7.44
N ILE A 16 16.30 -23.90 -8.00
CA ILE A 16 17.42 -22.97 -7.97
C ILE A 16 17.10 -21.72 -8.81
N ALA A 17 16.51 -21.88 -9.99
CA ALA A 17 16.07 -20.75 -10.81
C ALA A 17 15.03 -19.90 -10.08
N ARG A 18 14.05 -20.51 -9.40
CA ARG A 18 13.07 -19.78 -8.58
C ARG A 18 13.69 -19.04 -7.40
N ILE A 19 14.71 -19.59 -6.76
CA ILE A 19 15.45 -18.94 -5.68
C ILE A 19 16.28 -17.78 -6.22
N LEU A 20 16.98 -17.98 -7.34
CA LEU A 20 17.78 -16.94 -7.99
C LEU A 20 16.90 -15.80 -8.52
N ASP A 21 15.74 -16.09 -9.10
CA ASP A 21 14.77 -15.08 -9.54
C ASP A 21 14.20 -14.30 -8.34
N ALA A 22 13.87 -15.00 -7.24
CA ALA A 22 13.42 -14.36 -6.00
C ALA A 22 14.51 -13.48 -5.37
N PHE A 23 15.80 -13.81 -5.54
CA PHE A 23 16.93 -13.02 -5.07
C PHE A 23 17.30 -11.88 -6.02
N ALA A 24 17.21 -12.08 -7.33
CA ALA A 24 17.53 -11.09 -8.35
C ALA A 24 16.49 -9.95 -8.41
N PHE A 25 15.21 -10.27 -8.17
CA PHE A 25 14.14 -9.25 -8.11
C PHE A 25 14.18 -8.43 -6.80
N ARG A 26 14.65 -9.03 -5.69
CA ARG A 26 14.77 -8.36 -4.38
C ARG A 26 15.95 -7.40 -4.26
N GLY A 27 16.91 -7.43 -5.18
CA GLY A 27 18.23 -6.85 -4.99
C GLY A 27 18.44 -5.41 -5.47
N ARG A 28 17.58 -4.84 -6.33
CA ARG A 28 17.84 -3.53 -6.94
C ARG A 28 16.59 -2.71 -7.23
N SER A 29 15.90 -2.27 -6.19
CA SER A 29 15.17 -1.00 -6.36
C SER A 29 16.24 0.09 -6.51
N SER A 30 16.40 0.64 -7.71
CA SER A 30 17.23 1.82 -7.89
C SER A 30 16.69 2.95 -7.01
N VAL A 31 17.52 3.90 -6.61
CA VAL A 31 17.07 5.08 -5.84
C VAL A 31 15.88 5.76 -6.53
N SER A 32 15.90 5.80 -7.88
CA SER A 32 14.80 6.35 -8.67
C SER A 32 13.48 5.58 -8.50
N GLN A 33 13.51 4.25 -8.38
CA GLN A 33 12.30 3.46 -8.17
C GLN A 33 11.72 3.71 -6.78
N VAL A 34 12.56 3.73 -5.75
CA VAL A 34 12.12 4.04 -4.38
C VAL A 34 11.48 5.43 -4.31
N ASP A 35 12.10 6.42 -4.94
CA ASP A 35 11.56 7.78 -4.97
C ASP A 35 10.25 7.86 -5.76
N TYR A 36 10.15 7.12 -6.87
CA TYR A 36 8.92 7.00 -7.65
C TYR A 36 7.79 6.35 -6.83
N ASP A 37 8.03 5.21 -6.19
CA ASP A 37 7.03 4.50 -5.39
C ASP A 37 6.56 5.35 -4.20
N ILE A 38 7.46 6.09 -3.55
CA ILE A 38 7.11 7.02 -2.47
C ILE A 38 6.25 8.17 -2.98
N LYS A 39 6.57 8.71 -4.17
CA LYS A 39 5.75 9.74 -4.81
C LYS A 39 4.37 9.21 -5.14
N GLU A 40 4.29 8.01 -5.71
CA GLU A 40 3.03 7.34 -6.06
C GLU A 40 2.15 7.07 -4.82
N ILE A 41 2.75 6.59 -3.72
CA ILE A 41 2.05 6.46 -2.42
C ILE A 41 1.50 7.80 -1.97
N ARG A 42 2.30 8.87 -2.05
CA ARG A 42 1.89 10.21 -1.61
C ARG A 42 0.71 10.74 -2.42
N GLU A 43 0.79 10.65 -3.74
CA GLU A 43 -0.27 11.09 -4.65
C GLU A 43 -1.56 10.29 -4.43
N SER A 44 -1.45 8.96 -4.39
CA SER A 44 -2.58 8.07 -4.11
C SER A 44 -3.26 8.36 -2.76
N ILE A 45 -2.50 8.65 -1.71
CA ILE A 45 -3.06 8.98 -0.38
C ILE A 45 -3.79 10.31 -0.39
N PHE A 46 -3.28 11.32 -1.09
CA PHE A 46 -4.00 12.60 -1.23
C PHE A 46 -5.27 12.45 -2.08
N GLU A 47 -5.26 11.59 -3.09
CA GLU A 47 -6.48 11.23 -3.82
C GLU A 47 -7.49 10.52 -2.92
N ILE A 48 -7.08 9.52 -2.15
CA ILE A 48 -7.95 8.82 -1.19
C ILE A 48 -8.54 9.82 -0.20
N ARG A 49 -7.72 10.71 0.39
CA ARG A 49 -8.18 11.77 1.28
C ARG A 49 -9.25 12.62 0.61
N THR A 50 -9.01 13.09 -0.62
CA THR A 50 -9.96 13.93 -1.35
C THR A 50 -11.28 13.20 -1.59
N LEU A 51 -11.22 11.96 -2.07
CA LEU A 51 -12.40 11.13 -2.31
C LEU A 51 -13.17 10.83 -1.02
N ALA A 52 -12.46 10.52 0.06
CA ALA A 52 -13.04 10.23 1.36
C ALA A 52 -13.70 11.47 1.97
N ASN A 53 -13.05 12.64 1.88
CA ASN A 53 -13.64 13.89 2.33
C ASN A 53 -14.94 14.20 1.59
N THR A 54 -14.96 14.03 0.26
CA THR A 54 -16.18 14.17 -0.54
C THR A 54 -17.24 13.16 -0.12
N TYR A 55 -16.86 11.89 0.07
CA TYR A 55 -17.78 10.85 0.52
C TYR A 55 -18.44 11.21 1.86
N TRP A 56 -17.64 11.63 2.86
CA TRP A 56 -18.14 11.96 4.19
C TRP A 56 -18.85 13.32 4.27
N ALA A 57 -18.78 14.15 3.23
CA ALA A 57 -19.49 15.42 3.11
C ALA A 57 -20.90 15.29 2.52
N ILE A 58 -21.22 14.16 1.87
CA ILE A 58 -22.53 13.89 1.26
C ILE A 58 -23.31 12.84 2.05
N ASP A 59 -24.63 12.77 1.80
CA ASP A 59 -25.49 11.70 2.32
C ASP A 59 -25.20 10.35 1.65
N GLY A 60 -25.38 9.27 2.41
CA GLY A 60 -25.16 7.91 1.92
C GLY A 60 -26.14 7.47 0.83
N SER A 61 -27.26 8.18 0.68
CA SER A 61 -28.25 7.94 -0.38
C SER A 61 -27.90 8.62 -1.70
N ASP A 62 -26.86 9.47 -1.73
CA ASP A 62 -26.39 10.10 -2.96
C ASP A 62 -25.82 9.04 -3.92
N GLU A 63 -26.20 9.12 -5.19
CA GLU A 63 -25.77 8.17 -6.23
C GLU A 63 -24.24 8.10 -6.36
N SER A 64 -23.55 9.22 -6.14
CA SER A 64 -22.09 9.30 -6.21
C SER A 64 -21.39 8.58 -5.06
N ALA A 65 -22.08 8.34 -3.93
CA ALA A 65 -21.48 7.71 -2.74
C ALA A 65 -20.93 6.31 -3.05
N LYS A 66 -21.63 5.51 -3.87
CA LYS A 66 -21.17 4.16 -4.26
C LYS A 66 -19.96 4.20 -5.19
N LYS A 67 -19.90 5.18 -6.10
CA LYS A 67 -18.74 5.38 -6.98
C LYS A 67 -17.51 5.81 -6.17
N LEU A 68 -17.69 6.69 -5.19
CA LEU A 68 -16.64 7.11 -4.27
C LEU A 68 -16.13 5.93 -3.43
N GLU A 69 -17.04 5.12 -2.87
CA GLU A 69 -16.72 3.90 -2.11
C GLU A 69 -15.81 2.95 -2.90
N ALA A 70 -16.21 2.61 -4.13
CA ALA A 70 -15.41 1.74 -5.00
C ALA A 70 -14.03 2.35 -5.32
N SER A 71 -13.97 3.67 -5.59
CA SER A 71 -12.73 4.37 -5.92
C SER A 71 -11.75 4.40 -4.74
N ILE A 72 -12.27 4.61 -3.53
CA ILE A 72 -11.51 4.60 -2.27
C ILE A 72 -10.92 3.21 -2.02
N ASN A 73 -11.75 2.16 -2.08
CA ASN A 73 -11.33 0.78 -1.79
C ASN A 73 -10.26 0.28 -2.77
N GLY A 74 -10.42 0.59 -4.06
CA GLY A 74 -9.43 0.24 -5.08
C GLY A 74 -8.07 0.88 -4.81
N ARG A 75 -8.05 2.17 -4.45
CA ARG A 75 -6.80 2.89 -4.15
C ARG A 75 -6.15 2.45 -2.85
N LEU A 76 -6.93 2.17 -1.80
CA LEU A 76 -6.41 1.62 -0.55
C LEU A 76 -5.69 0.28 -0.80
N SER A 77 -6.28 -0.58 -1.63
CA SER A 77 -5.69 -1.86 -2.03
C SER A 77 -4.40 -1.68 -2.84
N TYR A 78 -4.40 -0.72 -3.78
CA TYR A 78 -3.22 -0.38 -4.59
C TYR A 78 -2.07 0.13 -3.72
N VAL A 79 -2.32 1.08 -2.82
CA VAL A 79 -1.33 1.63 -1.89
C VAL A 79 -0.75 0.53 -0.99
N GLY A 80 -1.59 -0.36 -0.46
CA GLY A 80 -1.14 -1.50 0.34
C GLY A 80 -0.19 -2.43 -0.44
N THR A 81 -0.43 -2.59 -1.74
CA THR A 81 0.45 -3.39 -2.63
C THR A 81 1.82 -2.72 -2.80
N ILE A 82 1.86 -1.41 -3.12
CA ILE A 82 3.13 -0.69 -3.26
C ILE A 82 3.93 -0.74 -1.97
N ILE A 83 3.28 -0.52 -0.81
CA ILE A 83 3.96 -0.54 0.50
C ILE A 83 4.60 -1.91 0.78
N ARG A 84 3.87 -3.00 0.52
CA ARG A 84 4.40 -4.35 0.73
C ARG A 84 5.60 -4.62 -0.15
N HIS A 85 5.57 -4.18 -1.41
CA HIS A 85 6.71 -4.32 -2.31
C HIS A 85 7.90 -3.45 -1.87
N LEU A 86 7.64 -2.19 -1.51
CA LEU A 86 8.68 -1.22 -1.15
C LEU A 86 9.44 -1.58 0.13
N PHE A 87 8.75 -2.17 1.11
CA PHE A 87 9.30 -2.51 2.43
C PHE A 87 9.48 -4.03 2.64
N ASP A 88 9.41 -4.85 1.58
CA ASP A 88 9.41 -6.32 1.66
C ASP A 88 10.63 -6.89 2.43
N SER A 89 11.78 -6.25 2.25
CA SER A 89 13.08 -6.61 2.82
C SER A 89 13.30 -6.04 4.23
N GLN A 90 12.42 -5.16 4.71
CA GLN A 90 12.55 -4.45 5.98
C GLN A 90 11.29 -4.67 6.85
N SER A 91 11.16 -5.88 7.41
CA SER A 91 9.97 -6.33 8.15
C SER A 91 9.52 -5.37 9.26
N ALA A 92 10.46 -4.78 10.00
CA ALA A 92 10.16 -3.80 11.05
C ALA A 92 9.57 -2.49 10.48
N SER A 93 10.09 -2.03 9.34
CA SER A 93 9.56 -0.84 8.64
C SER A 93 8.21 -1.15 8.02
N LEU A 94 8.05 -2.32 7.37
CA LEU A 94 6.79 -2.77 6.80
C LEU A 94 5.68 -2.80 7.87
N LYS A 95 5.91 -3.49 8.99
CA LYS A 95 4.94 -3.57 10.09
C LYS A 95 4.56 -2.19 10.64
N ALA A 96 5.53 -1.28 10.75
CA ALA A 96 5.27 0.08 11.23
C ALA A 96 4.42 0.89 10.24
N VAL A 97 4.67 0.76 8.93
CA VAL A 97 3.89 1.44 7.88
C VAL A 97 2.50 0.81 7.77
N GLU A 98 2.38 -0.52 7.77
CA GLU A 98 1.08 -1.21 7.74
C GLU A 98 0.20 -0.87 8.96
N THR A 99 0.80 -0.69 10.14
CA THR A 99 0.05 -0.25 11.32
C THR A 99 -0.60 1.12 11.11
N ASP A 100 0.14 2.09 10.55
CA ASP A 100 -0.41 3.41 10.30
C ASP A 100 -1.32 3.43 9.05
N LEU A 101 -1.07 2.58 8.05
CA LEU A 101 -1.98 2.34 6.93
C LEU A 101 -3.33 1.82 7.43
N ASN A 102 -3.35 0.85 8.36
CA ASN A 102 -4.58 0.33 8.94
C ASN A 102 -5.34 1.41 9.74
N ARG A 103 -4.63 2.31 10.43
CA ARG A 103 -5.26 3.46 11.09
C ARG A 103 -5.87 4.43 10.09
N PHE A 104 -5.18 4.72 8.99
CA PHE A 104 -5.71 5.54 7.91
C PHE A 104 -6.92 4.87 7.23
N HIS A 105 -6.83 3.57 6.97
CA HIS A 105 -7.91 2.75 6.43
C HIS A 105 -9.15 2.82 7.32
N GLU A 106 -9.00 2.64 8.63
CA GLU A 106 -10.10 2.77 9.60
C GLU A 106 -10.66 4.20 9.67
N ALA A 107 -9.81 5.22 9.58
CA ALA A 107 -10.28 6.61 9.52
C ALA A 107 -11.14 6.88 8.28
N VAL A 108 -10.80 6.27 7.14
CA VAL A 108 -11.53 6.43 5.89
C VAL A 108 -12.80 5.57 5.82
N THR A 109 -12.76 4.33 6.34
CA THR A 109 -13.79 3.30 6.12
C THR A 109 -14.54 2.89 7.39
N GLY A 110 -14.24 3.48 8.55
CA GLY A 110 -14.86 3.10 9.82
C GLY A 110 -16.30 3.59 9.98
N GLY A 111 -16.99 3.08 11.01
CA GLY A 111 -18.33 3.53 11.40
C GLY A 111 -19.42 3.13 10.41
N LYS A 112 -20.16 4.12 9.88
CA LYS A 112 -21.30 3.92 8.97
C LYS A 112 -20.91 3.87 7.48
N TYR A 113 -19.64 3.61 7.17
CA TYR A 113 -19.18 3.50 5.80
C TYR A 113 -19.98 2.44 5.02
N GLY A 114 -20.29 2.75 3.75
CA GLY A 114 -21.10 1.91 2.87
C GLY A 114 -22.61 1.89 3.15
N GLN A 115 -23.09 2.52 4.24
CA GLN A 115 -24.51 2.54 4.61
C GLN A 115 -25.29 3.62 3.84
N LEU A 116 -26.48 3.25 3.34
CA LEU A 116 -27.35 4.14 2.55
C LEU A 116 -27.95 5.30 3.36
N ASN A 117 -28.19 5.10 4.66
CA ASN A 117 -28.81 6.10 5.55
C ASN A 117 -27.77 6.87 6.38
N ARG A 118 -26.51 6.88 5.95
CA ARG A 118 -25.45 7.65 6.60
C ARG A 118 -25.65 9.14 6.32
N THR A 119 -25.56 9.97 7.34
CA THR A 119 -25.50 11.43 7.22
C THR A 119 -24.06 11.92 7.05
N PRO A 120 -23.83 13.14 6.55
CA PRO A 120 -22.51 13.78 6.57
C PRO A 120 -21.87 13.77 7.95
N ASP A 121 -20.54 13.60 8.02
CA ASP A 121 -19.75 13.54 9.26
C ASP A 121 -18.46 14.36 9.13
N LEU A 122 -18.49 15.59 9.65
CA LEU A 122 -17.34 16.51 9.61
C LEU A 122 -16.21 16.08 10.55
N ASN A 123 -16.52 15.39 11.65
CA ASN A 123 -15.51 14.90 12.58
C ASN A 123 -14.67 13.79 11.93
N ARG A 124 -15.31 12.99 11.08
CA ARG A 124 -14.63 11.98 10.26
C ARG A 124 -13.66 12.63 9.28
N ILE A 125 -14.06 13.70 8.59
CA ILE A 125 -13.19 14.47 7.70
C ILE A 125 -11.94 14.95 8.43
N ALA A 126 -12.10 15.58 9.60
CA ALA A 126 -10.96 16.01 10.41
C ALA A 126 -10.03 14.84 10.82
N SER A 127 -10.60 13.68 11.14
CA SER A 127 -9.83 12.47 11.47
C SER A 127 -9.05 11.93 10.27
N ILE A 128 -9.65 11.95 9.07
CA ILE A 128 -9.00 11.57 7.81
C ILE A 128 -7.80 12.49 7.51
N GLU A 129 -7.96 13.80 7.69
CA GLU A 129 -6.89 14.78 7.54
C GLU A 129 -5.68 14.44 8.41
N MET A 130 -5.90 14.31 9.73
CA MET A 130 -4.81 14.05 10.67
C MET A 130 -4.09 12.73 10.38
N THR A 131 -4.87 11.66 10.11
CA THR A 131 -4.30 10.33 9.85
C THR A 131 -3.57 10.26 8.52
N CYS A 132 -4.04 10.97 7.48
CA CYS A 132 -3.35 11.13 6.21
C CYS A 132 -1.92 11.68 6.40
N PHE A 133 -1.79 12.83 7.06
CA PHE A 133 -0.47 13.45 7.27
C PHE A 133 0.41 12.62 8.20
N SER A 134 -0.14 12.03 9.25
CA SER A 134 0.60 11.12 10.14
C SER A 134 1.14 9.90 9.37
N PHE A 135 0.31 9.32 8.49
CA PHE A 135 0.70 8.18 7.67
C PHE A 135 1.82 8.53 6.70
N LEU A 136 1.69 9.63 5.95
CA LEU A 136 2.74 10.09 5.04
C LEU A 136 4.06 10.39 5.76
N HIS A 137 3.99 11.00 6.93
CA HIS A 137 5.18 11.21 7.76
C HIS A 137 5.83 9.89 8.17
N LYS A 138 5.04 8.86 8.50
CA LYS A 138 5.56 7.52 8.83
C LYS A 138 6.24 6.87 7.62
N VAL A 139 5.61 6.93 6.45
CA VAL A 139 6.18 6.40 5.20
C VAL A 139 7.55 7.02 4.93
N GLU A 140 7.66 8.35 4.99
CA GLU A 140 8.92 9.08 4.81
C GLU A 140 9.96 8.71 5.88
N LYS A 141 9.54 8.55 7.13
CA LYS A 141 10.44 8.12 8.22
C LYS A 141 10.97 6.71 7.99
N CYS A 142 10.14 5.77 7.53
CA CYS A 142 10.54 4.41 7.24
C CYS A 142 11.38 4.31 5.96
N LYS A 143 11.12 5.14 4.95
CA LYS A 143 11.94 5.26 3.73
C LYS A 143 13.42 5.46 4.04
N ARG A 144 13.73 6.32 5.04
CA ARG A 144 15.13 6.60 5.45
C ARG A 144 15.89 5.39 5.98
N LYS A 145 15.18 4.32 6.34
CA LYS A 145 15.74 3.05 6.82
C LYS A 145 15.92 2.03 5.71
N LEU A 146 15.44 2.31 4.50
CA LEU A 146 15.68 1.45 3.35
C LEU A 146 17.18 1.45 3.02
N PRO A 147 17.73 0.30 2.59
CA PRO A 147 19.13 0.22 2.21
C PRO A 147 19.39 1.16 1.03
N LYS A 148 20.45 1.97 1.14
CA LYS A 148 20.92 2.79 0.01
C LYS A 148 21.79 1.90 -0.88
N PRO A 149 21.64 1.95 -2.21
CA PRO A 149 22.58 1.27 -3.08
C PRO A 149 23.99 1.84 -2.85
N LEU A 150 24.95 0.95 -2.61
CA LEU A 150 26.33 1.31 -2.25
C LEU A 150 27.18 1.77 -3.45
N PHE A 151 26.63 1.74 -4.66
CA PHE A 151 27.32 2.16 -5.88
C PHE A 151 26.33 2.84 -6.83
N VAL A 152 26.67 4.06 -7.26
CA VAL A 152 26.06 4.81 -8.37
C VAL A 152 27.16 5.04 -9.39
#